data_AF-A0A2M7K2P2-F1
#
_entry.id   AF-A0A2M7K2P2-F1
#
_cell.length_a   1.000
_cell.length_b   1.000
_cell.length_c   1.000
_cell.angle_alpha   90.00
_cell.angle_beta   90.00
_cell.angle_gamma   90.00
#
_symmetry.space_group_name_H-M   'P 1'
#
loop_
_entity.id
_entity.type
_entity.pdbx_description
1 polymer ?
#
loop_
_entity_poly.entity_id
_entity_poly.type
_entity_poly.pdbx_seq_one_letter_code
_entity_poly.pdbx_strand_id
1 'polypeptide(L)'
;MKILIFVIGLSVLINFNLNAQQLPNGGFENWSQQIFNEPDTFLSSNIMWGVNNVTKVTDSYHASFAAKLETVLSNNDTIPGMLLIGTPGNQTINGGLPYT
;
A
#
# COMPACT_ATOMS: atom_id res chain seq x y z
N MET A 1 14.55 30.19 36.86
CA MET A 1 13.10 29.99 36.62
C MET A 1 12.59 30.72 35.36
N LYS A 2 12.97 31.99 35.11
CA LYS A 2 12.51 32.76 33.93
C LYS A 2 12.88 32.13 32.57
N ILE A 3 14.12 31.64 32.42
CA ILE A 3 14.58 30.94 31.20
C ILE A 3 13.81 29.64 30.95
N LEU A 4 13.46 28.90 32.01
CA LEU A 4 12.70 27.65 31.88
C LEU A 4 11.28 27.90 31.37
N ILE A 5 10.61 28.92 31.90
CA ILE A 5 9.26 29.32 31.46
C ILE A 5 9.30 29.81 29.99
N PHE A 6 10.35 30.53 29.60
CA PHE A 6 10.53 30.99 28.22
C PHE A 6 10.74 29.82 27.24
N VAL A 7 11.55 28.82 27.60
CA VAL A 7 11.79 27.63 26.76
C VAL A 7 10.51 26.79 26.60
N ILE A 8 9.75 26.60 27.68
CA ILE A 8 8.47 25.88 27.62
C ILE A 8 7.49 26.64 26.70
N GLY A 9 7.36 27.97 26.87
CA GLY A 9 6.52 28.79 26.00
C GLY A 9 6.91 28.73 24.52
N LEU A 10 8.22 28.72 24.22
CA LEU A 10 8.72 28.59 22.84
C LEU A 10 8.43 27.20 22.25
N SER A 11 8.52 26.13 23.04
CA SER A 11 8.26 24.76 22.56
C SER A 11 6.79 24.51 22.19
N VAL A 12 5.84 25.18 22.86
CA VAL A 12 4.39 25.08 22.56
C VAL A 12 4.03 25.77 21.24
N LEU A 13 4.86 26.71 20.76
CA LEU A 13 4.65 27.44 19.51
C LEU A 13 5.19 26.69 18.28
N ILE A 14 6.03 25.67 18.47
CA ILE A 14 6.64 24.92 17.36
C ILE A 14 5.85 23.62 17.14
N ASN A 15 4.73 23.73 16.42
CA ASN A 15 4.03 22.55 15.91
C ASN A 15 4.71 22.10 14.61
N PHE A 16 5.67 21.18 14.72
CA PHE A 16 6.17 20.45 13.54
C PHE A 16 5.05 19.54 13.03
N ASN A 17 4.35 19.96 11.98
CA ASN A 17 3.46 19.08 11.24
C ASN A 17 4.32 18.11 10.43
N LEU A 18 4.73 17.01 11.07
CA LEU A 18 5.34 15.87 10.39
C LEU A 18 4.25 15.17 9.57
N ASN A 19 4.04 15.62 8.33
CA ASN A 19 3.20 14.90 7.38
C ASN A 19 4.02 13.72 6.85
N ALA A 20 3.91 12.57 7.51
CA ALA A 20 4.31 11.33 6.89
C ALA A 20 3.44 11.14 5.64
N GLN A 21 4.06 10.95 4.48
CA GLN A 21 3.31 10.79 3.24
C GLN A 21 2.42 9.56 3.33
N GLN A 22 1.12 9.77 3.14
CA GLN A 22 0.14 8.70 3.28
C GLN A 22 -0.07 8.03 1.92
N LEU A 23 0.36 6.77 1.81
CA LEU A 23 0.04 5.93 0.66
C LEU A 23 -1.48 5.69 0.64
N PRO A 24 -2.20 6.09 -0.43
CA PRO A 24 -3.62 5.74 -0.57
C PRO A 24 -3.81 4.23 -0.44
N ASN A 25 -4.72 3.84 0.45
CA ASN A 25 -5.01 2.45 0.76
C ASN A 25 -3.78 1.59 1.14
N GLY A 26 -2.72 2.18 1.70
CA GLY A 26 -1.51 1.43 2.09
C GLY A 26 -1.72 0.35 3.17
N GLY A 27 -2.87 0.40 3.87
CA GLY A 27 -3.30 -0.61 4.83
C GLY A 27 -4.15 -1.74 4.22
N PHE A 28 -4.49 -1.69 2.93
CA PHE A 28 -5.34 -2.68 2.25
C PHE A 28 -6.76 -2.80 2.83
N GLU A 29 -7.37 -1.69 3.23
CA GLU A 29 -8.70 -1.68 3.82
C GLU A 29 -9.83 -1.49 2.78
N ASN A 30 -9.50 -0.90 1.63
CA ASN A 30 -10.45 -0.64 0.55
C ASN A 30 -10.23 -1.62 -0.60
N TRP A 31 -11.30 -2.28 -1.03
CA TRP A 31 -11.28 -3.27 -2.08
C TRP A 31 -12.51 -3.13 -2.96
N SER A 32 -12.31 -3.30 -4.26
CA SER A 32 -13.37 -3.22 -5.26
C SER A 32 -13.51 -4.55 -6.00
N GLN A 33 -14.75 -4.98 -6.19
CA GLN A 33 -15.03 -6.15 -7.02
C GLN A 33 -14.86 -5.78 -8.50
N GLN A 34 -13.94 -6.47 -9.17
CA GLN A 34 -13.81 -6.51 -10.63
C GLN A 34 -14.04 -7.95 -11.12
N ILE A 35 -13.14 -8.47 -11.97
CA ILE A 35 -13.06 -9.92 -12.26
C ILE A 35 -12.71 -10.68 -10.98
N PHE A 36 -11.78 -10.15 -10.21
CA PHE A 36 -11.42 -10.59 -8.86
C PHE A 36 -11.69 -9.45 -7.86
N ASN A 37 -11.68 -9.76 -6.57
CA ASN A 37 -11.74 -8.72 -5.54
C ASN A 37 -10.34 -8.12 -5.38
N GLU A 38 -10.16 -6.85 -5.75
CA GLU A 38 -8.86 -6.18 -5.87
C GLU A 38 -8.66 -5.09 -4.83
N PRO A 39 -7.44 -4.91 -4.28
CA PRO A 39 -7.16 -3.80 -3.39
C PRO A 39 -7.10 -2.51 -4.21
N ASP A 40 -7.86 -1.50 -3.80
CA ASP A 40 -7.90 -0.22 -4.51
C ASP A 40 -6.50 0.41 -4.53
N THR A 41 -6.16 1.13 -5.61
CA THR A 41 -4.86 1.80 -5.89
C THR A 41 -3.80 0.92 -6.55
N PHE A 42 -3.81 -0.39 -6.31
CA PHE A 42 -2.74 -1.28 -6.76
C PHE A 42 -3.14 -2.04 -8.04
N LEU A 43 -2.17 -2.29 -8.92
CA LEU A 43 -2.28 -3.31 -9.96
C LEU A 43 -1.79 -4.64 -9.38
N SER A 44 -2.63 -5.68 -9.43
CA SER A 44 -2.26 -7.01 -8.93
C SER A 44 -1.88 -7.98 -10.05
N SER A 45 -1.15 -9.04 -9.66
CA SER A 45 -0.95 -10.21 -10.52
C SER A 45 -2.24 -10.90 -10.93
N ASN A 46 -3.34 -10.69 -10.21
CA ASN A 46 -4.62 -11.27 -10.60
C ASN A 46 -5.09 -10.72 -11.94
N ILE A 47 -5.09 -9.40 -12.08
CA ILE A 47 -5.52 -8.73 -13.30
C ILE A 47 -4.48 -8.91 -14.41
N MET A 48 -3.18 -8.87 -14.07
CA MET A 48 -2.11 -9.03 -15.06
C MET A 48 -2.09 -10.43 -15.71
N TRP A 49 -2.37 -11.48 -14.94
CA TRP A 49 -2.19 -12.86 -15.38
C TRP A 49 -3.47 -13.71 -15.35
N GLY A 50 -4.60 -13.12 -14.96
CA GLY A 50 -5.89 -13.82 -14.91
C GLY A 50 -5.95 -14.93 -13.87
N VAL A 51 -5.17 -14.83 -12.78
CA VAL A 51 -5.14 -15.81 -11.68
C VAL A 51 -5.71 -15.19 -10.40
N ASN A 52 -6.14 -15.98 -9.42
CA ASN A 52 -6.58 -15.44 -8.13
C ASN A 52 -5.54 -15.74 -7.05
N ASN A 53 -4.43 -15.00 -7.09
CA ASN A 53 -3.25 -15.22 -6.26
C ASN A 53 -2.89 -14.02 -5.35
N VAL A 54 -3.70 -12.97 -5.39
CA VAL A 54 -3.75 -11.88 -4.42
C VAL A 54 -5.16 -11.82 -3.84
N THR A 55 -5.31 -12.13 -2.56
CA THR A 55 -6.63 -12.25 -1.93
C THR A 55 -6.76 -11.38 -0.69
N LYS A 56 -7.99 -10.90 -0.41
CA LYS A 56 -8.31 -10.20 0.82
C LYS A 56 -8.47 -11.20 1.96
N VAL A 57 -7.78 -10.97 3.07
CA VAL A 57 -7.89 -11.76 4.30
C VAL A 57 -8.17 -10.86 5.49
N THR A 58 -8.70 -11.44 6.57
CA THR A 58 -8.95 -10.72 7.84
C THR A 58 -7.87 -10.98 8.89
N ASP A 59 -6.99 -11.96 8.65
CA ASP A 59 -5.78 -12.17 9.47
C ASP A 59 -4.77 -11.07 9.14
N SER A 60 -4.92 -9.94 9.82
CA SER A 60 -4.19 -8.71 9.57
C SER A 60 -3.43 -8.29 10.82
N TYR A 61 -2.23 -7.74 10.62
CA TYR A 61 -1.44 -7.17 11.73
C TYR A 61 -2.09 -5.89 12.29
N HIS A 62 -2.79 -5.13 11.44
CA HIS A 62 -3.40 -3.86 11.79
C HIS A 62 -4.71 -3.67 11.01
N ALA A 63 -5.71 -3.06 11.66
CA ALA A 63 -7.05 -2.82 11.13
C ALA A 63 -7.81 -4.12 10.78
N SER A 64 -8.56 -4.16 9.67
CA SER A 64 -9.55 -5.22 9.40
C SER A 64 -9.09 -6.20 8.34
N PHE A 65 -8.29 -5.75 7.38
CA PHE A 65 -7.96 -6.50 6.19
C PHE A 65 -6.45 -6.49 5.90
N ALA A 66 -6.02 -7.50 5.17
CA ALA A 66 -4.68 -7.56 4.59
C ALA A 66 -4.74 -8.20 3.19
N ALA A 67 -3.70 -7.99 2.39
CA ALA A 67 -3.50 -8.69 1.14
C ALA A 67 -2.63 -9.94 1.38
N LYS A 68 -3.15 -11.11 1.03
CA LYS A 68 -2.40 -12.36 0.99
C LYS A 68 -1.91 -12.59 -0.43
N LEU A 69 -0.59 -12.68 -0.60
CA LEU A 69 0.08 -12.90 -1.88
C LEU A 69 0.60 -14.34 -1.91
N GLU A 70 0.14 -15.12 -2.88
CA GLU A 70 0.52 -16.52 -3.02
C GLU A 70 1.15 -16.77 -4.39
N THR A 71 2.23 -17.54 -4.43
CA THR A 71 2.72 -18.09 -5.68
C THR A 71 1.83 -19.27 -6.06
N VAL A 72 1.28 -19.24 -7.27
CA VAL A 72 0.39 -20.30 -7.77
C VAL A 72 1.00 -20.97 -8.99
N LEU A 73 0.68 -22.25 -9.19
CA LEU A 73 1.02 -22.98 -10.42
C LEU A 73 0.00 -22.62 -11.51
N SER A 74 0.48 -22.21 -12.68
CA SER A 74 -0.33 -21.94 -13.87
C SER A 74 0.43 -22.38 -15.11
N ASN A 75 -0.19 -23.22 -15.95
CA ASN A 75 0.41 -23.72 -17.20
C ASN A 75 1.84 -24.27 -17.05
N ASN A 76 2.06 -25.12 -16.04
CA ASN A 76 3.35 -25.77 -15.73
C ASN A 76 4.47 -24.84 -15.23
N ASP A 77 4.19 -23.56 -15.03
CA ASP A 77 5.12 -22.62 -14.39
C ASP A 77 4.44 -21.95 -13.18
N THR A 78 5.19 -21.13 -12.46
CA THR A 78 4.71 -20.42 -11.27
C THR A 78 4.47 -18.95 -11.55
N ILE A 79 3.38 -18.42 -11.01
CA ILE A 79 3.04 -17.00 -11.06
C ILE A 79 3.06 -16.46 -9.63
N PRO A 80 3.98 -15.54 -9.27
CA PRO A 80 4.03 -14.95 -7.94
C PRO A 80 2.82 -14.04 -7.71
N GLY A 81 2.34 -14.01 -6.47
CA GLY A 81 1.43 -12.97 -6.01
C GLY A 81 2.18 -11.63 -5.97
N MET A 82 1.65 -10.62 -6.65
CA MET A 82 2.30 -9.30 -6.78
C MET A 82 1.27 -8.18 -6.68
N LEU A 83 1.70 -7.07 -6.07
CA LEU A 83 1.02 -5.78 -6.09
C LEU A 83 2.00 -4.71 -6.54
N LEU A 84 1.57 -3.84 -7.46
CA LEU A 84 2.36 -2.76 -8.00
C LEU A 84 1.61 -1.44 -7.91
N ILE A 85 2.36 -0.36 -7.70
CA ILE A 85 1.88 1.01 -7.89
C ILE A 85 2.44 1.47 -9.24
N GLY A 86 1.56 1.69 -10.21
CA GLY A 86 1.93 1.89 -11.61
C GLY A 86 1.71 0.63 -12.45
N THR A 87 2.28 0.58 -13.65
CA THR A 87 2.12 -0.54 -14.60
C THR A 87 3.45 -1.01 -15.16
N PRO A 88 3.62 -2.31 -15.47
CA PRO A 88 4.83 -2.79 -16.14
C PRO A 88 5.06 -2.09 -17.49
N GLY A 89 6.28 -1.59 -17.70
CA GLY A 89 6.76 -1.02 -18.95
C GLY A 89 7.91 -1.83 -19.55
N ASN A 90 8.55 -1.29 -20.60
CA ASN A 90 9.72 -1.95 -21.20
C ASN A 90 10.91 -1.89 -20.24
N GLN A 91 11.11 -2.95 -19.47
CA GLN A 91 12.14 -3.08 -18.42
C GLN A 91 12.09 -1.98 -17.35
N THR A 92 10.90 -1.40 -17.13
CA THR A 92 10.66 -0.35 -16.12
C THR A 92 9.27 -0.51 -15.54
N ILE A 93 8.93 0.29 -14.53
CA ILE A 93 7.55 0.53 -14.11
C ILE A 93 7.16 1.91 -14.60
N ASN A 94 6.07 1.99 -15.37
CA ASN A 94 5.49 3.23 -15.85
C ASN A 94 4.54 3.82 -14.79
N GLY A 95 4.61 5.14 -14.61
CA GLY A 95 3.76 5.85 -13.66
C GLY A 95 4.19 5.60 -12.21
N GLY A 96 3.21 5.45 -11.33
CA GLY A 96 3.42 5.35 -9.89
C GLY A 96 2.67 6.46 -9.15
N LEU A 97 2.91 6.55 -7.83
CA LEU A 97 2.43 7.66 -7.02
C LEU A 97 3.60 8.62 -6.77
N PRO A 98 3.45 9.92 -7.08
CA PRO A 98 4.49 10.91 -6.79
C PRO A 98 4.72 10.97 -5.27
N TYR A 99 5.99 11.03 -4.89
CA TYR A 99 6.40 11.19 -3.51
C TYR A 99 7.11 12.54 -3.31
N THR A 100 6.97 13.13 -2.11
CA THR A 100 7.53 14.44 -1.74
C THR A 100 8.07 14.42 -0.34
#